data_AF-A0A653RXB7-F1
#
_entry.id   AF-A0A653RXB7-F1
#
_cell.length_a   1.000
_cell.length_b   1.000
_cell.length_c   1.000
_cell.angle_alpha   90.00
_cell.angle_beta   90.00
_cell.angle_gamma   90.00
#
_symmetry.space_group_name_H-M   'P 1'
#
loop_
_entity.id
_entity.type
_entity.pdbx_description
1 polymer ?
#
loop_
_entity_poly.entity_id
_entity_poly.type
_entity_poly.pdbx_seq_one_letter_code
_entity_poly.pdbx_strand_id
1 'polypeptide(L)'
;MNSLLAFTIVMLIWTVSDYVAKKTKALLSSLFVASIIFLVGFKSGLFPEDLLPSSSLLALGQTVVGLVIVHLGTLISLDEFKRQWKTFVIGVSAVVGIAVFMYAFGQIFLDTNYILSGIAAISGGTISIILVQDAAINAGLVSVAVFPVLIAATQGLIGFPLTSIILRKEARRIQTAYRDGTLATPKEHAVVHDETDDSILPAPFHTTAGTLFVMGCVVLIATVISGWTNGYLNTFVIALILGIILRRFKVLKANALNGIDAYGLIMIAILLIIFGPLATLSPSDLFDLIVPITIAFAFGVTGLLLFAFLAGRFLGYSKEMSMAIGLTALYGFPGTLILSEEAAKNIGETDEEVHIIEDEILPKMIVAGFSTVTITSVFITGILAAFIY
;
A
#
# COMPACT_ATOMS: atom_id res chain seq x y z
N MET A 1 1.81 -10.78 -26.41
CA MET A 1 0.90 -11.96 -26.32
C MET A 1 -0.56 -11.53 -26.59
N ASN A 2 -1.50 -12.43 -26.90
CA ASN A 2 -2.93 -12.07 -27.04
C ASN A 2 -3.51 -11.54 -25.71
N SER A 3 -4.22 -10.41 -25.73
CA SER A 3 -4.70 -9.75 -24.51
C SER A 3 -5.74 -10.54 -23.72
N LEU A 4 -6.64 -11.27 -24.39
CA LEU A 4 -7.63 -12.10 -23.71
C LEU A 4 -6.95 -13.28 -23.00
N LEU A 5 -5.94 -13.88 -23.63
CA LEU A 5 -5.14 -14.93 -23.00
C LEU A 5 -4.40 -14.38 -21.77
N ALA A 6 -3.74 -13.23 -21.90
CA ALA A 6 -3.03 -12.58 -20.81
C ALA A 6 -3.96 -12.28 -19.61
N PHE A 7 -5.12 -11.68 -19.89
CA PHE A 7 -6.18 -11.43 -18.91
C PHE A 7 -6.61 -12.73 -18.21
N THR A 8 -6.88 -13.78 -18.98
CA THR A 8 -7.34 -15.07 -18.44
C THR A 8 -6.30 -15.71 -17.52
N ILE A 9 -5.02 -15.65 -17.88
CA ILE A 9 -3.92 -16.13 -17.02
C ILE A 9 -3.87 -15.33 -15.72
N VAL A 10 -3.97 -13.99 -15.77
CA VAL A 10 -4.00 -13.15 -14.57
C VAL A 10 -5.21 -13.49 -13.68
N MET A 11 -6.41 -13.68 -14.25
CA MET A 11 -7.59 -14.11 -13.49
C MET A 11 -7.41 -15.49 -12.85
N LEU A 12 -6.76 -16.42 -13.55
CA LEU A 12 -6.43 -17.74 -13.00
C LEU A 12 -5.50 -17.60 -11.79
N ILE A 13 -4.46 -16.75 -11.88
CA ILE A 13 -3.54 -16.50 -10.77
C ILE A 13 -4.28 -15.92 -9.57
N TRP A 14 -5.17 -14.95 -9.76
CA TRP A 14 -6.02 -14.42 -8.70
C TRP A 14 -6.90 -15.49 -8.06
N THR A 15 -7.59 -16.28 -8.89
CA THR A 15 -8.48 -17.35 -8.43
C THR A 15 -7.73 -18.37 -7.58
N VAL A 16 -6.52 -18.78 -8.00
CA VAL A 16 -5.67 -19.70 -7.25
C VAL A 16 -5.19 -19.05 -5.95
N SER A 17 -4.79 -17.78 -6.00
CA SER A 17 -4.28 -17.05 -4.83
C SER A 17 -5.35 -16.89 -3.75
N ASP A 18 -6.56 -16.51 -4.13
CA ASP A 18 -7.71 -16.38 -3.23
C ASP A 18 -8.12 -17.74 -2.64
N TYR A 19 -8.11 -18.79 -3.46
CA TYR A 19 -8.39 -20.14 -3.00
C TYR A 19 -7.38 -20.61 -1.94
N VAL A 20 -6.08 -20.38 -2.18
CA VAL A 20 -5.02 -20.72 -1.22
C VAL A 20 -5.13 -19.87 0.04
N ALA A 21 -5.38 -18.56 -0.09
CA ALA A 21 -5.57 -17.67 1.06
C ALA A 21 -6.73 -18.13 1.94
N LYS A 22 -7.88 -18.44 1.33
CA LYS A 22 -9.05 -18.97 2.04
C LYS A 22 -8.74 -20.32 2.73
N LYS A 23 -8.08 -21.24 2.02
CA LYS A 23 -7.74 -22.57 2.56
C LYS A 23 -6.73 -22.50 3.70
N THR A 24 -5.78 -21.58 3.62
CA THR A 24 -4.77 -21.35 4.67
C THR A 24 -5.29 -20.46 5.78
N LYS A 25 -6.58 -20.09 5.77
CA LYS A 25 -7.18 -19.17 6.76
C LYS A 25 -6.35 -17.88 6.83
N ALA A 26 -6.03 -17.27 5.70
CA ALA A 26 -5.17 -16.08 5.58
C ALA A 26 -3.83 -16.20 6.32
N LEU A 27 -3.25 -17.40 6.49
CA LEU A 27 -1.85 -17.54 6.94
C LEU A 27 -0.91 -17.07 5.83
N LEU A 28 -1.27 -17.40 4.60
CA LEU A 28 -0.68 -16.87 3.39
C LEU A 28 -1.72 -15.95 2.77
N SER A 29 -1.43 -14.65 2.67
CA SER A 29 -2.33 -13.71 2.01
C SER A 29 -2.42 -13.98 0.52
N SER A 30 -3.53 -13.59 -0.10
CA SER A 30 -3.70 -13.68 -1.57
C SER A 30 -2.53 -12.99 -2.30
N LEU A 31 -2.12 -11.82 -1.82
CA LEU A 31 -0.99 -11.06 -2.34
C LEU A 31 0.35 -11.80 -2.25
N PHE A 32 0.61 -12.50 -1.15
CA PHE A 32 1.83 -13.29 -1.01
C PHE A 32 1.84 -14.48 -1.99
N VAL A 33 0.72 -15.21 -2.08
CA VAL A 33 0.60 -16.34 -3.00
C VAL A 33 0.76 -15.89 -4.46
N ALA A 34 0.10 -14.79 -4.84
CA ALA A 34 0.24 -14.19 -6.16
C ALA A 34 1.69 -13.76 -6.44
N SER A 35 2.38 -13.15 -5.47
CA SER A 35 3.79 -12.77 -5.60
C SER A 35 4.68 -13.96 -5.94
N ILE A 36 4.48 -15.10 -5.27
CA ILE A 36 5.24 -16.33 -5.52
C ILE A 36 4.93 -16.90 -6.91
N ILE A 37 3.64 -16.95 -7.29
CA ILE A 37 3.24 -17.45 -8.61
C ILE A 37 3.83 -16.58 -9.73
N PHE A 38 3.74 -15.25 -9.62
CA PHE A 38 4.31 -14.33 -10.60
C PHE A 38 5.83 -14.44 -10.64
N LEU A 39 6.51 -14.46 -9.49
CA LEU A 39 7.96 -14.60 -9.43
C LEU A 39 8.42 -15.89 -10.11
N VAL A 40 7.87 -17.04 -9.70
CA VAL A 40 8.25 -18.34 -10.28
C VAL A 40 7.86 -18.38 -11.76
N GLY A 41 6.69 -17.88 -12.13
CA GLY A 41 6.22 -17.87 -13.50
C GLY A 41 7.11 -17.05 -14.45
N PHE A 42 7.49 -15.83 -14.06
CA PHE A 42 8.40 -15.00 -14.85
C PHE A 42 9.82 -15.58 -14.89
N LYS A 43 10.32 -16.12 -13.77
CA LYS A 43 11.72 -16.59 -13.71
C LYS A 43 11.95 -17.99 -14.26
N SER A 44 10.93 -18.84 -14.28
CA SER A 44 10.99 -20.13 -14.99
C SER A 44 10.81 -20.00 -16.50
N GLY A 45 10.50 -18.81 -17.01
CA GLY A 45 10.15 -18.58 -18.42
C GLY A 45 8.75 -19.05 -18.80
N LEU A 46 7.93 -19.49 -17.83
CA LEU A 46 6.54 -19.89 -18.06
C LEU A 46 5.67 -18.70 -18.47
N PHE A 47 5.93 -17.53 -17.88
CA PHE A 47 5.24 -16.28 -18.20
C PHE A 47 6.15 -15.34 -18.98
N PRO A 48 5.69 -14.79 -20.11
CA PRO A 48 6.44 -13.78 -20.82
C PRO A 48 6.46 -12.47 -20.03
N GLU A 49 7.51 -11.67 -20.15
CA GLU A 49 7.64 -10.37 -19.45
C GLU A 49 6.51 -9.39 -19.79
N ASP A 50 5.91 -9.54 -20.96
CA ASP A 50 4.77 -8.75 -21.42
C ASP A 50 3.41 -9.24 -20.91
N LEU A 51 3.34 -10.24 -20.01
CA LEU A 51 2.09 -10.78 -19.45
C LEU A 51 1.21 -9.70 -18.82
N LEU A 52 1.76 -8.91 -17.89
CA LEU A 52 0.98 -7.90 -17.16
C LEU A 52 0.56 -6.76 -18.09
N PRO A 53 1.45 -6.16 -18.91
CA PRO A 53 1.06 -5.14 -19.88
C PRO A 53 0.04 -5.65 -20.91
N SER A 54 0.21 -6.87 -21.43
CA SER A 54 -0.68 -7.44 -22.46
C SER A 54 -2.11 -7.68 -21.96
N SER A 55 -2.31 -7.83 -20.64
CA SER A 55 -3.63 -8.08 -20.03
C SER A 55 -4.58 -6.89 -20.08
N SER A 56 -4.11 -5.70 -20.48
CA SER A 56 -4.80 -4.40 -20.36
C SER A 56 -5.13 -3.95 -18.92
N LEU A 57 -5.06 -4.86 -17.94
CA LEU A 57 -5.33 -4.58 -16.53
C LEU A 57 -4.26 -3.69 -15.91
N LEU A 58 -2.98 -3.87 -16.26
CA LEU A 58 -1.90 -3.05 -15.69
C LEU A 58 -2.08 -1.58 -16.07
N ALA A 59 -2.33 -1.30 -17.36
CA ALA A 59 -2.58 0.04 -17.85
C ALA A 59 -3.87 0.64 -17.26
N LEU A 60 -4.93 -0.17 -17.16
CA LEU A 60 -6.18 0.23 -16.51
C LEU A 60 -5.91 0.61 -15.04
N GLY A 61 -5.24 -0.25 -14.29
CA GLY A 61 -4.90 -0.04 -12.88
C GLY A 61 -4.13 1.25 -12.65
N GLN A 62 -3.07 1.48 -13.44
CA GLN A 62 -2.28 2.72 -13.38
C GLN A 62 -3.12 3.97 -13.67
N THR A 63 -4.10 3.85 -14.57
CA THR A 63 -5.00 4.97 -14.93
C THR A 63 -6.01 5.27 -13.81
N VAL A 64 -6.58 4.23 -13.18
CA VAL A 64 -7.70 4.37 -12.25
C VAL A 64 -7.30 4.36 -10.78
N VAL A 65 -6.02 4.12 -10.44
CA VAL A 65 -5.54 4.09 -9.05
C VAL A 65 -5.93 5.37 -8.29
N GLY A 66 -5.86 6.54 -8.94
CA GLY A 66 -6.26 7.81 -8.35
C GLY A 66 -7.74 7.84 -7.95
N LEU A 67 -8.63 7.17 -8.69
CA LEU A 67 -10.05 7.07 -8.34
C LEU A 67 -10.20 6.33 -7.02
N VAL A 68 -9.47 5.23 -6.84
CA VAL A 68 -9.52 4.44 -5.61
C VAL A 68 -8.98 5.25 -4.42
N ILE A 69 -7.97 6.09 -4.64
CA ILE A 69 -7.50 7.02 -3.60
C ILE A 69 -8.58 8.03 -3.20
N VAL A 70 -9.32 8.60 -4.15
CA VAL A 70 -10.49 9.46 -3.85
C VAL A 70 -11.52 8.68 -3.04
N HIS A 71 -11.82 7.44 -3.44
CA HIS A 71 -12.75 6.56 -2.74
C HIS A 71 -12.34 6.29 -1.29
N LEU A 72 -11.06 6.03 -1.01
CA LEU A 72 -10.58 5.91 0.37
C LEU A 72 -10.82 7.19 1.17
N GLY A 73 -10.67 8.35 0.53
CA GLY A 73 -11.02 9.63 1.15
C GLY A 73 -12.51 9.71 1.53
N THR A 74 -13.38 9.04 0.78
CA THR A 74 -14.82 8.94 1.10
C THR A 74 -15.15 7.90 2.17
N LEU A 75 -14.24 6.98 2.51
CA LEU A 75 -14.43 6.00 3.58
C LEU A 75 -14.15 6.62 4.96
N ILE A 76 -13.14 7.48 5.06
CA ILE A 76 -12.66 8.04 6.33
C ILE A 76 -13.29 9.42 6.57
N SER A 77 -13.83 9.68 7.75
CA SER A 77 -14.38 11.01 8.08
C SER A 77 -13.23 11.99 8.37
N LEU A 78 -13.46 13.29 8.23
CA LEU A 78 -12.39 14.27 8.53
C LEU A 78 -11.97 14.24 10.01
N ASP A 79 -12.91 13.93 10.90
CA ASP A 79 -12.64 13.77 12.32
C ASP A 79 -11.87 12.48 12.60
N GLU A 80 -12.19 11.40 11.86
CA GLU A 80 -11.43 10.16 11.92
C GLU A 80 -10.00 10.37 11.44
N PHE A 81 -9.80 11.02 10.30
CA PHE A 81 -8.47 11.30 9.77
C PHE A 81 -7.63 12.10 10.78
N LYS A 82 -8.22 13.10 11.45
CA LYS A 82 -7.56 13.84 12.54
C LYS A 82 -7.26 12.95 13.74
N ARG A 83 -8.15 12.01 14.09
CA ARG A 83 -7.95 11.04 15.17
C ARG A 83 -6.76 10.11 14.89
N GLN A 84 -6.46 9.86 13.62
CA GLN A 84 -5.33 9.03 13.17
C GLN A 84 -3.96 9.73 13.17
N TRP A 85 -3.80 10.91 13.80
CA TRP A 85 -2.50 11.57 13.91
C TRP A 85 -1.43 10.69 14.57
N LYS A 86 -1.81 9.85 15.54
CA LYS A 86 -0.89 8.89 16.17
C LYS A 86 -0.36 7.89 15.16
N THR A 87 -1.24 7.34 14.32
CA THR A 87 -0.88 6.44 13.22
C THR A 87 0.10 7.10 12.26
N PHE A 88 -0.14 8.37 11.91
CA PHE A 88 0.78 9.15 11.09
C PHE A 88 2.17 9.27 11.75
N VAL A 89 2.24 9.65 13.04
CA VAL A 89 3.52 9.76 13.74
C VAL A 89 4.27 8.42 13.82
N ILE A 90 3.56 7.31 14.03
CA ILE A 90 4.15 5.96 14.02
C ILE A 90 4.72 5.64 12.63
N GLY A 91 3.97 5.93 11.55
CA GLY A 91 4.42 5.74 10.18
C GLY A 91 5.67 6.55 9.84
N VAL A 92 5.69 7.84 10.18
CA VAL A 92 6.88 8.70 10.02
C VAL A 92 8.07 8.11 10.79
N SER A 93 7.85 7.72 12.05
CA SER A 93 8.90 7.15 12.91
C SER A 93 9.47 5.86 12.32
N ALA A 94 8.63 5.03 11.72
CA ALA A 94 9.05 3.80 11.06
C ALA A 94 10.01 4.07 9.89
N VAL A 95 9.69 5.05 9.03
CA VAL A 95 10.56 5.44 7.92
C VAL A 95 11.87 6.05 8.41
N VAL A 96 11.82 6.89 9.45
CA VAL A 96 13.04 7.40 10.11
C VAL A 96 13.88 6.24 10.66
N GLY A 97 13.24 5.21 11.22
CA GLY A 97 13.89 3.99 11.69
C GLY A 97 14.66 3.27 10.60
N ILE A 98 14.10 3.16 9.38
CA ILE A 98 14.81 2.63 8.20
C ILE A 98 16.09 3.43 7.97
N ALA A 99 15.98 4.75 7.87
CA ALA A 99 17.11 5.62 7.59
C ALA A 99 18.20 5.48 8.66
N VAL A 100 17.83 5.60 9.94
CA VAL A 100 18.77 5.51 11.07
C VAL A 100 19.50 4.16 11.08
N PHE A 101 18.79 3.05 10.94
CA PHE A 101 19.42 1.72 10.96
C PHE A 101 20.29 1.47 9.73
N MET A 102 19.84 1.90 8.56
CA MET A 102 20.59 1.73 7.33
C MET A 102 21.88 2.55 7.33
N TYR A 103 21.85 3.78 7.86
CA TYR A 103 23.06 4.56 8.04
C TYR A 103 23.96 4.00 9.15
N ALA A 104 23.43 3.66 10.32
CA ALA A 104 24.24 3.25 11.46
C ALA A 104 24.91 1.89 11.26
N PHE A 105 24.21 0.94 10.64
CA PHE A 105 24.68 -0.45 10.52
C PHE A 105 24.94 -0.88 9.07
N GLY A 106 24.23 -0.30 8.10
CA GLY A 106 24.43 -0.62 6.68
C GLY A 106 25.80 -0.16 6.16
N GLN A 107 26.37 0.92 6.69
CA GLN A 107 27.71 1.44 6.31
C GLN A 107 28.85 0.44 6.53
N ILE A 108 28.64 -0.58 7.38
CA ILE A 108 29.63 -1.63 7.62
C ILE A 108 29.74 -2.55 6.38
N PHE A 109 28.67 -2.67 5.59
CA PHE A 109 28.57 -3.67 4.53
C PHE A 109 28.29 -3.09 3.14
N LEU A 110 27.69 -1.91 3.06
CA LEU A 110 27.23 -1.28 1.82
C LEU A 110 27.89 0.08 1.63
N ASP A 111 28.16 0.41 0.37
CA ASP A 111 28.54 1.76 -0.02
C ASP A 111 27.37 2.74 0.22
N THR A 112 27.72 4.02 0.43
CA THR A 112 26.77 5.10 0.71
C THR A 112 25.66 5.17 -0.33
N ASN A 113 25.96 5.01 -1.62
CA ASN A 113 24.96 5.08 -2.69
C ASN A 113 23.94 3.93 -2.59
N TYR A 114 24.37 2.72 -2.20
CA TYR A 114 23.45 1.61 -1.91
C TYR A 114 22.59 1.86 -0.68
N ILE A 115 23.14 2.51 0.35
CA ILE A 115 22.38 2.86 1.56
C ILE A 115 21.28 3.87 1.22
N LEU A 116 21.63 4.93 0.48
CA LEU A 116 20.67 5.95 0.04
C LEU A 116 19.54 5.34 -0.79
N SER A 117 19.90 4.53 -1.80
CA SER A 117 18.92 3.84 -2.65
C SER A 117 18.11 2.81 -1.88
N GLY A 118 18.71 2.08 -0.94
CA GLY A 118 18.02 1.11 -0.09
C GLY A 118 16.98 1.75 0.84
N ILE A 119 17.31 2.89 1.45
CA ILE A 119 16.36 3.65 2.28
C ILE A 119 15.15 4.06 1.45
N ALA A 120 15.38 4.63 0.26
CA ALA A 120 14.32 5.04 -0.65
C ALA A 120 13.43 3.88 -1.10
N ALA A 121 14.03 2.73 -1.41
CA ALA A 121 13.32 1.57 -1.91
C ALA A 121 12.48 0.85 -0.84
N ILE A 122 13.01 0.72 0.39
CA ILE A 122 12.29 0.05 1.49
C ILE A 122 11.18 0.94 2.05
N SER A 123 11.38 2.27 2.06
CA SER A 123 10.42 3.20 2.61
C SER A 123 9.34 3.65 1.63
N GLY A 124 9.62 3.60 0.33
CA GLY A 124 8.95 4.43 -0.66
C GLY A 124 8.21 3.69 -1.76
N GLY A 125 7.26 4.42 -2.34
CA GLY A 125 6.52 3.97 -3.52
C GLY A 125 7.30 4.21 -4.80
N THR A 126 6.64 3.99 -5.94
CA THR A 126 7.20 4.15 -7.28
C THR A 126 7.96 5.47 -7.48
N ILE A 127 7.48 6.58 -6.91
CA ILE A 127 8.13 7.89 -7.04
C ILE A 127 9.49 7.95 -6.34
N SER A 128 9.60 7.42 -5.12
CA SER A 128 10.88 7.38 -4.40
C SER A 128 11.91 6.55 -5.17
N ILE A 129 11.48 5.40 -5.70
CA ILE A 129 12.33 4.51 -6.51
C ILE A 129 12.84 5.22 -7.75
N ILE A 130 11.94 5.88 -8.51
CA ILE A 130 12.30 6.64 -9.71
C ILE A 130 13.31 7.74 -9.37
N LEU A 131 13.08 8.50 -8.29
CA LEU A 131 13.94 9.62 -7.93
C LEU A 131 15.39 9.19 -7.66
N VAL A 132 15.61 8.11 -6.90
CA VAL A 132 16.99 7.61 -6.66
C VAL A 132 17.57 6.88 -7.87
N GLN A 133 16.73 6.23 -8.66
CA GLN A 133 17.16 5.59 -9.90
C GLN A 133 17.68 6.64 -10.88
N ASP A 134 16.95 7.73 -11.10
CA ASP A 134 17.35 8.84 -11.97
C ASP A 134 18.66 9.48 -11.48
N ALA A 135 18.78 9.73 -10.17
CA ALA A 135 20.00 10.27 -9.57
C ALA A 135 21.21 9.33 -9.79
N ALA A 136 21.03 8.02 -9.57
CA ALA A 136 22.08 7.03 -9.80
C ALA A 136 22.47 6.90 -11.28
N ILE A 137 21.51 6.93 -12.20
CA ILE A 137 21.77 6.93 -13.65
C ILE A 137 22.58 8.17 -14.04
N ASN A 138 22.21 9.35 -13.55
CA ASN A 138 22.92 10.60 -13.83
C ASN A 138 24.36 10.60 -13.27
N ALA A 139 24.60 9.89 -12.17
CA ALA A 139 25.93 9.66 -11.60
C ALA A 139 26.72 8.53 -12.28
N GLY A 140 26.15 7.83 -13.28
CA GLY A 140 26.80 6.70 -13.95
C GLY A 140 26.82 5.40 -13.13
N LEU A 141 26.04 5.33 -12.05
CA LEU A 141 26.00 4.20 -11.11
C LEU A 141 24.91 3.19 -11.49
N VAL A 142 25.15 2.44 -12.57
CA VAL A 142 24.16 1.50 -13.15
C VAL A 142 23.64 0.49 -12.11
N SER A 143 24.52 -0.12 -11.33
CA SER A 143 24.11 -1.13 -10.34
C SER A 143 23.28 -0.55 -9.19
N VAL A 144 23.59 0.67 -8.75
CA VAL A 144 22.82 1.42 -7.75
C VAL A 144 21.43 1.82 -8.28
N ALA A 145 21.32 2.08 -9.59
CA ALA A 145 20.04 2.40 -10.24
C ALA A 145 19.10 1.18 -10.36
N VAL A 146 19.65 -0.02 -10.50
CA VAL A 146 18.89 -1.29 -10.57
C VAL A 146 18.44 -1.74 -9.18
N PHE A 147 19.28 -1.53 -8.17
CA PHE A 147 19.05 -1.94 -6.78
C PHE A 147 17.66 -1.61 -6.19
N PRO A 148 17.15 -0.36 -6.26
CA PRO A 148 15.85 -0.02 -5.67
C PRO A 148 14.67 -0.71 -6.37
N VAL A 149 14.80 -1.02 -7.67
CA VAL A 149 13.78 -1.78 -8.42
C VAL A 149 13.73 -3.24 -7.95
N LEU A 150 14.90 -3.85 -7.69
CA LEU A 150 14.96 -5.22 -7.18
C LEU A 150 14.39 -5.33 -5.75
N ILE A 151 14.66 -4.36 -4.89
CA ILE A 151 14.01 -4.26 -3.58
C ILE A 151 12.49 -4.15 -3.76
N ALA A 152 12.02 -3.26 -4.64
CA ALA A 152 10.60 -3.08 -4.88
C ALA A 152 9.91 -4.34 -5.43
N ALA A 153 10.60 -5.12 -6.26
CA ALA A 153 10.11 -6.38 -6.79
C ALA A 153 10.02 -7.47 -5.71
N THR A 154 10.94 -7.47 -4.74
CA THR A 154 11.05 -8.54 -3.74
C THR A 154 10.44 -8.21 -2.38
N GLN A 155 10.18 -6.93 -2.07
CA GLN A 155 9.70 -6.50 -0.75
C GLN A 155 8.35 -7.10 -0.36
N GLY A 156 7.44 -7.32 -1.33
CA GLY A 156 6.16 -7.97 -1.07
C GLY A 156 6.31 -9.38 -0.49
N LEU A 157 7.36 -10.11 -0.89
CA LEU A 157 7.66 -11.46 -0.39
C LEU A 157 7.99 -11.48 1.10
N ILE A 158 8.42 -10.34 1.65
CA ILE A 158 8.75 -10.16 3.07
C ILE A 158 7.59 -9.45 3.79
N GLY A 159 7.10 -8.36 3.24
CA GLY A 159 6.10 -7.50 3.86
C GLY A 159 4.74 -8.18 4.02
N PHE A 160 4.26 -8.90 3.01
CA PHE A 160 2.94 -9.56 3.05
C PHE A 160 2.83 -10.63 4.15
N PRO A 161 3.72 -11.63 4.25
CA PRO A 161 3.58 -12.66 5.28
C PRO A 161 3.80 -12.10 6.69
N LEU A 162 4.76 -11.19 6.89
CA LEU A 162 4.99 -10.56 8.18
C LEU A 162 3.76 -9.78 8.66
N THR A 163 3.20 -8.95 7.78
CA THR A 163 2.03 -8.13 8.09
C THR A 163 0.81 -9.01 8.34
N SER A 164 0.56 -10.02 7.50
CA SER A 164 -0.57 -10.93 7.66
C SER A 164 -0.56 -11.62 9.03
N ILE A 165 0.60 -12.13 9.47
CA ILE A 165 0.75 -12.76 10.79
C ILE A 165 0.48 -11.76 11.92
N ILE A 166 0.98 -10.52 11.79
CA ILE A 166 0.86 -9.49 12.82
C ILE A 166 -0.57 -8.96 12.91
N LEU A 167 -1.21 -8.64 11.78
CA LEU A 167 -2.58 -8.15 11.73
C LEU A 167 -3.58 -9.19 12.26
N ARG A 168 -3.34 -10.48 12.04
CA ARG A 168 -4.18 -11.53 12.64
C ARG A 168 -4.08 -11.58 14.16
N LYS A 169 -2.88 -11.36 14.72
CA LYS A 169 -2.71 -11.25 16.17
C LYS A 169 -3.44 -10.02 16.71
N GLU A 170 -3.38 -8.90 15.98
CA GLU A 170 -4.11 -7.68 16.35
C GLU A 170 -5.62 -7.85 16.25
N ALA A 171 -6.12 -8.42 15.16
CA ALA A 171 -7.53 -8.75 14.96
C ALA A 171 -8.04 -9.67 16.08
N ARG A 172 -7.26 -10.66 16.48
CA ARG A 172 -7.60 -11.55 17.61
C ARG A 172 -7.64 -10.80 18.94
N ARG A 173 -6.71 -9.87 19.15
CA ARG A 173 -6.72 -8.99 20.34
C ARG A 173 -7.97 -8.13 20.39
N ILE A 174 -8.37 -7.54 19.26
CA ILE A 174 -9.57 -6.70 19.14
C ILE A 174 -10.83 -7.55 19.37
N GLN A 175 -10.94 -8.72 18.74
CA GLN A 175 -12.06 -9.65 18.93
C GLN A 175 -12.22 -10.04 20.41
N THR A 176 -11.12 -10.42 21.07
CA THR A 176 -11.16 -10.76 22.49
C THR A 176 -11.57 -9.55 23.34
N ALA A 177 -11.00 -8.37 23.08
CA ALA A 177 -11.37 -7.15 23.79
C ALA A 177 -12.85 -6.78 23.64
N TYR A 178 -13.42 -7.02 22.45
CA TYR A 178 -14.84 -6.85 22.16
C TYR A 178 -15.70 -7.85 22.94
N ARG A 179 -15.39 -9.15 22.87
CA ARG A 179 -16.11 -10.21 23.61
C ARG A 179 -16.08 -10.02 25.12
N ASP A 180 -14.96 -9.50 25.63
CA ASP A 180 -14.77 -9.24 27.05
C ASP A 180 -15.43 -7.92 27.50
N GLY A 181 -16.05 -7.16 26.59
CA GLY A 181 -16.72 -5.87 26.86
C GLY A 181 -15.77 -4.73 27.20
N THR A 182 -14.46 -4.92 27.01
CA THR A 182 -13.42 -3.92 27.29
C THR A 182 -13.22 -2.92 26.15
N LEU A 183 -13.61 -3.33 24.92
CA LEU A 183 -13.74 -2.44 23.78
C LEU A 183 -15.19 -1.93 23.74
N ALA A 184 -15.39 -0.63 23.93
CA ALA A 184 -16.71 -0.04 23.75
C ALA A 184 -17.16 -0.23 22.29
N THR A 185 -18.39 -0.69 22.07
CA THR A 185 -19.01 -0.63 20.74
C THR A 185 -19.01 0.81 20.26
N PRO A 186 -18.42 1.13 19.10
CA PRO A 186 -18.51 2.47 18.55
C PRO A 186 -19.99 2.82 18.37
N LYS A 187 -20.46 3.93 18.98
CA LYS A 187 -21.83 4.43 18.79
C LYS A 187 -22.08 4.96 17.38
N GLU A 188 -21.02 5.11 16.59
CA GLU A 188 -21.02 5.40 15.15
C GLU A 188 -19.90 4.56 14.54
N HIS A 189 -20.25 3.71 13.57
CA HIS A 189 -19.31 2.92 12.78
C HIS A 189 -18.28 3.86 12.13
N ALA A 190 -16.99 3.61 12.33
CA ALA A 190 -15.94 4.49 11.78
C ALA A 190 -15.80 4.30 10.26
N VAL A 191 -16.04 3.08 9.77
CA VAL A 191 -16.31 2.74 8.38
C VAL A 191 -17.82 2.74 8.21
N VAL A 192 -18.36 3.95 8.07
CA VAL A 192 -19.79 4.19 7.91
C VAL A 192 -20.31 3.41 6.68
N HIS A 193 -21.00 2.30 6.92
CA HIS A 193 -22.03 1.72 6.06
C HIS A 193 -23.36 2.47 6.29
N ASP A 194 -23.36 3.81 6.32
CA ASP A 194 -24.62 4.54 6.24
C ASP A 194 -25.17 4.32 4.84
N GLU A 195 -26.23 3.54 4.77
CA GLU A 195 -27.07 3.42 3.58
C GLU A 195 -27.87 4.71 3.30
N THR A 196 -27.81 5.73 4.18
CA THR A 196 -28.52 7.00 4.02
C THR A 196 -27.59 8.14 3.56
N ASP A 197 -27.15 8.02 2.31
CA ASP A 197 -26.11 8.85 1.71
C ASP A 197 -26.67 9.80 0.64
N ASP A 198 -27.31 10.87 1.10
CA ASP A 198 -27.83 11.93 0.22
C ASP A 198 -26.67 12.77 -0.36
N SER A 199 -26.18 12.37 -1.52
CA SER A 199 -25.31 13.23 -2.34
C SER A 199 -26.11 14.41 -2.89
N ILE A 200 -25.52 15.61 -2.84
CA ILE A 200 -26.10 16.83 -3.45
C ILE A 200 -26.02 16.83 -4.98
N LEU A 201 -25.30 15.88 -5.58
CA LEU A 201 -25.18 15.78 -7.02
C LEU A 201 -26.48 15.26 -7.66
N PRO A 202 -26.87 15.76 -8.84
CA PRO A 202 -28.00 15.24 -9.60
C PRO A 202 -27.88 13.74 -9.94
N ALA A 203 -29.03 13.07 -10.12
CA ALA A 203 -29.13 11.64 -10.40
C ALA A 203 -28.21 11.09 -11.52
N PRO A 204 -27.93 11.81 -12.64
CA PRO A 204 -26.99 11.33 -13.66
C PRO A 204 -25.59 11.00 -13.15
N PHE A 205 -25.14 11.69 -12.09
CA PHE A 205 -23.83 11.48 -11.48
C PHE A 205 -23.76 10.29 -10.51
N HIS A 206 -24.89 9.61 -10.26
CA HIS A 206 -24.95 8.45 -9.37
C HIS A 206 -24.85 7.12 -10.12
N THR A 207 -24.80 7.18 -11.46
CA THR A 207 -24.54 6.00 -12.31
C THR A 207 -23.07 5.59 -12.24
N THR A 208 -22.72 4.35 -12.61
CA THR A 208 -21.32 3.90 -12.68
C THR A 208 -20.42 4.87 -13.46
N ALA A 209 -20.84 5.30 -14.65
CA ALA A 209 -20.08 6.27 -15.45
C ALA A 209 -20.06 7.67 -14.83
N GLY A 210 -21.18 8.12 -14.26
CA GLY A 210 -21.30 9.41 -13.59
C GLY A 210 -20.39 9.53 -12.37
N THR A 211 -20.36 8.51 -11.51
CA THR A 211 -19.48 8.45 -10.33
C THR A 211 -18.01 8.47 -10.74
N LEU A 212 -17.63 7.63 -11.71
CA LEU A 212 -16.25 7.60 -12.22
C LEU A 212 -15.85 8.92 -12.89
N PHE A 213 -16.77 9.61 -13.57
CA PHE A 213 -16.53 10.94 -14.13
C PHE A 213 -16.19 11.96 -13.04
N VAL A 214 -17.03 12.05 -11.99
CA VAL A 214 -16.81 12.99 -10.87
C VAL A 214 -15.46 12.71 -10.21
N MET A 215 -15.19 11.44 -9.89
CA MET A 215 -13.92 11.04 -9.28
C MET A 215 -12.73 11.32 -10.20
N GLY A 216 -12.87 11.12 -11.51
CA GLY A 216 -11.87 11.48 -12.51
C GLY A 216 -11.57 12.98 -12.50
N CYS A 217 -12.60 13.83 -12.44
CA CYS A 217 -12.41 15.27 -12.27
C CYS A 217 -11.64 15.61 -11.00
N VAL A 218 -11.92 14.93 -9.88
CA VAL A 218 -11.19 15.14 -8.61
C VAL A 218 -9.72 14.80 -8.76
N VAL A 219 -9.38 13.67 -9.40
CA VAL A 219 -7.98 13.27 -9.64
C VAL A 219 -7.27 14.25 -10.59
N LEU A 220 -7.95 14.73 -11.63
CA LEU A 220 -7.39 15.73 -12.55
C LEU A 220 -7.12 17.05 -11.82
N ILE A 221 -8.05 17.52 -10.98
CA ILE A 221 -7.85 18.70 -10.13
C ILE A 221 -6.66 18.49 -9.17
N ALA A 222 -6.57 17.32 -8.53
CA ALA A 222 -5.45 16.97 -7.66
C ALA A 222 -4.11 17.01 -8.42
N THR A 223 -4.10 16.59 -9.68
CA THR A 223 -2.91 16.61 -10.55
C THR A 223 -2.50 18.03 -10.88
N VAL A 224 -3.45 18.92 -11.19
CA VAL A 224 -3.18 20.35 -11.44
C VAL A 224 -2.61 21.02 -10.19
N ILE A 225 -3.21 20.78 -9.02
CA ILE A 225 -2.73 21.34 -7.74
C ILE A 225 -1.33 20.82 -7.41
N SER A 226 -1.08 19.52 -7.60
CA SER A 226 0.25 18.91 -7.48
C SER A 226 1.26 19.63 -8.38
N GLY A 227 0.89 19.89 -9.64
CA GLY A 227 1.71 20.64 -10.60
C GLY A 227 2.07 22.05 -10.15
N TRP A 228 1.18 22.77 -9.46
CA TRP A 228 1.51 24.09 -8.89
C TRP A 228 2.58 24.03 -7.80
N THR A 229 2.71 22.88 -7.14
CA THR A 229 3.76 22.62 -6.14
C THR A 229 4.99 21.94 -6.75
N ASN A 230 5.13 21.89 -8.07
CA ASN A 230 6.19 21.11 -8.75
C ASN A 230 6.25 19.64 -8.29
N GLY A 231 5.11 19.07 -7.89
CA GLY A 231 5.03 17.69 -7.38
C GLY A 231 5.48 17.50 -5.93
N TYR A 232 5.88 18.54 -5.20
CA TYR A 232 6.20 18.43 -3.76
C TYR A 232 5.02 17.88 -2.97
N LEU A 233 3.79 18.30 -3.31
CA LEU A 233 2.58 17.70 -2.78
C LEU A 233 2.03 16.66 -3.75
N ASN A 234 2.21 15.39 -3.40
CA ASN A 234 1.84 14.28 -4.27
C ASN A 234 0.34 14.27 -4.64
N THR A 235 0.05 13.98 -5.90
CA THR A 235 -1.31 13.92 -6.45
C THR A 235 -2.25 13.03 -5.64
N PHE A 236 -1.80 11.88 -5.14
CA PHE A 236 -2.62 10.96 -4.35
C PHE A 236 -2.93 11.49 -2.96
N VAL A 237 -2.01 12.24 -2.34
CA VAL A 237 -2.29 12.92 -1.05
C VAL A 237 -3.38 13.96 -1.25
N ILE A 238 -3.29 14.76 -2.32
CA ILE A 238 -4.31 15.77 -2.63
C ILE A 238 -5.65 15.10 -2.95
N ALA A 239 -5.64 14.05 -3.78
CA ALA A 239 -6.84 13.29 -4.14
C ALA A 239 -7.54 12.70 -2.91
N LEU A 240 -6.79 12.18 -1.94
CA LEU A 240 -7.32 11.69 -0.68
C LEU A 240 -7.99 12.82 0.11
N ILE A 241 -7.30 13.95 0.29
CA ILE A 241 -7.82 15.12 1.02
C ILE A 241 -9.09 15.65 0.34
N LEU A 242 -9.09 15.77 -0.98
CA LEU A 242 -10.28 16.17 -1.75
C LEU A 242 -11.41 15.16 -1.58
N GLY A 243 -11.14 13.85 -1.56
CA GLY A 243 -12.14 12.82 -1.26
C GLY A 243 -12.80 13.03 0.11
N ILE A 244 -12.01 13.29 1.15
CA ILE A 244 -12.50 13.57 2.51
C ILE A 244 -13.36 14.85 2.53
N ILE A 245 -12.89 15.92 1.86
CA ILE A 245 -13.59 17.21 1.80
C ILE A 245 -14.92 17.06 1.04
N LEU A 246 -14.91 16.41 -0.11
CA LEU A 246 -16.10 16.23 -0.95
C LEU A 246 -17.13 15.32 -0.31
N ARG A 247 -16.69 14.32 0.47
CA ARG A 247 -17.58 13.53 1.34
C ARG A 247 -18.22 14.42 2.41
N ARG A 248 -17.44 15.28 3.07
CA ARG A 248 -17.96 16.19 4.10
C ARG A 248 -19.02 17.15 3.57
N PHE A 249 -18.86 17.63 2.34
CA PHE A 249 -19.83 18.48 1.66
C PHE A 249 -20.95 17.70 0.96
N LYS A 250 -21.02 16.38 1.15
CA LYS A 250 -22.00 15.48 0.50
C LYS A 250 -21.97 15.55 -1.03
N VAL A 251 -20.85 15.97 -1.63
CA VAL A 251 -20.68 15.90 -3.10
C VAL A 251 -20.49 14.45 -3.50
N LEU A 252 -19.55 13.76 -2.85
CA LEU A 252 -19.34 12.34 -3.01
C LEU A 252 -20.02 11.58 -1.89
N LYS A 253 -20.63 10.46 -2.26
CA LYS A 253 -21.15 9.45 -1.36
C LYS A 253 -20.03 8.86 -0.49
N ALA A 254 -20.31 8.56 0.77
CA ALA A 254 -19.49 7.65 1.56
C ALA A 254 -19.31 6.34 0.78
N ASN A 255 -18.11 5.78 0.82
CA ASN A 255 -17.84 4.53 0.10
C ASN A 255 -18.13 4.66 -1.42
N ALA A 256 -17.73 5.76 -2.07
CA ALA A 256 -18.23 6.17 -3.40
C ALA A 256 -18.15 5.15 -4.56
N LEU A 257 -17.21 4.21 -4.53
CA LEU A 257 -17.11 3.14 -5.54
C LEU A 257 -17.91 1.90 -5.13
N ASN A 258 -18.24 1.72 -3.86
CA ASN A 258 -19.03 0.59 -3.45
C ASN A 258 -20.48 0.77 -3.95
N GLY A 259 -21.04 -0.30 -4.51
CA GLY A 259 -22.34 -0.26 -5.16
C GLY A 259 -22.33 0.18 -6.63
N ILE A 260 -21.18 0.53 -7.23
CA ILE A 260 -21.08 0.65 -8.70
C ILE A 260 -20.49 -0.64 -9.30
N ASP A 261 -20.93 -1.00 -10.51
CA ASP A 261 -20.55 -2.27 -11.16
C ASP A 261 -19.05 -2.37 -11.52
N ALA A 262 -18.31 -1.26 -11.43
CA ALA A 262 -16.90 -1.19 -11.82
C ALA A 262 -15.92 -1.49 -10.68
N TYR A 263 -16.34 -1.49 -9.42
CA TYR A 263 -15.42 -1.54 -8.27
C TYR A 263 -14.53 -2.79 -8.27
N GLY A 264 -15.12 -3.97 -8.44
CA GLY A 264 -14.36 -5.23 -8.43
C GLY A 264 -13.29 -5.28 -9.51
N LEU A 265 -13.61 -4.86 -10.73
CA LEU A 265 -12.65 -4.81 -11.84
C LEU A 265 -11.54 -3.79 -11.59
N ILE A 266 -11.88 -2.62 -11.06
CA ILE A 266 -10.92 -1.58 -10.67
C ILE A 266 -9.95 -2.12 -9.62
N MET A 267 -10.46 -2.79 -8.58
CA MET A 267 -9.63 -3.38 -7.51
C MET A 267 -8.65 -4.42 -8.05
N ILE A 268 -9.13 -5.35 -8.91
CA ILE A 268 -8.26 -6.36 -9.53
C ILE A 268 -7.18 -5.70 -10.41
N ALA A 269 -7.53 -4.65 -11.16
CA ALA A 269 -6.59 -3.94 -12.01
C ALA A 269 -5.49 -3.22 -11.21
N ILE A 270 -5.83 -2.52 -10.12
CA ILE A 270 -4.84 -1.81 -9.30
C ILE A 270 -3.93 -2.79 -8.53
N LEU A 271 -4.44 -3.95 -8.12
CA LEU A 271 -3.65 -4.96 -7.42
C LEU A 271 -2.51 -5.48 -8.30
N LEU A 272 -2.70 -5.50 -9.62
CA LEU A 272 -1.69 -5.93 -10.57
C LEU A 272 -0.46 -5.00 -10.61
N ILE A 273 -0.61 -3.73 -10.22
CA ILE A 273 0.50 -2.75 -10.15
C ILE A 273 1.59 -3.24 -9.20
N ILE A 274 1.21 -3.89 -8.09
CA ILE A 274 2.14 -4.43 -7.08
C ILE A 274 3.15 -5.38 -7.72
N PHE A 275 2.73 -6.17 -8.71
CA PHE A 275 3.55 -7.20 -9.33
C PHE A 275 4.29 -6.72 -10.57
N GLY A 276 4.06 -5.47 -11.02
CA GLY A 276 4.75 -4.87 -12.17
C GLY A 276 6.27 -5.07 -12.12
N PRO A 277 6.95 -4.70 -11.01
CA PRO A 277 8.40 -4.85 -10.90
C PRO A 277 8.91 -6.30 -10.95
N LEU A 278 8.09 -7.32 -10.66
CA LEU A 278 8.49 -8.73 -10.76
C LEU A 278 8.73 -9.16 -12.21
N ALA A 279 7.99 -8.58 -13.15
CA ALA A 279 8.13 -8.89 -14.58
C ALA A 279 9.52 -8.47 -15.09
N THR A 280 10.01 -7.31 -14.64
CA THR A 280 11.29 -6.71 -15.04
C THR A 280 12.49 -7.20 -14.23
N LEU A 281 12.29 -8.13 -13.29
CA LEU A 281 13.37 -8.65 -12.44
C LEU A 281 14.35 -9.48 -13.26
N SER A 282 15.59 -9.02 -13.42
CA SER A 282 16.66 -9.81 -14.05
C SER A 282 17.22 -10.82 -13.04
N PRO A 283 17.28 -12.14 -13.36
CA PRO A 283 17.91 -13.12 -12.48
C PRO A 283 19.38 -12.81 -12.20
N SER A 284 20.15 -12.35 -13.20
CA SER A 284 21.56 -12.01 -13.01
C SER A 284 21.71 -10.87 -12.00
N ASP A 285 20.92 -9.81 -12.17
CA ASP A 285 21.01 -8.64 -11.31
C ASP A 285 20.56 -8.97 -9.88
N LEU A 286 19.56 -9.85 -9.74
CA LEU A 286 19.14 -10.37 -8.45
C LEU A 286 20.26 -11.16 -7.77
N PHE A 287 20.97 -12.04 -8.49
CA PHE A 287 22.09 -12.80 -7.93
C PHE A 287 23.26 -11.90 -7.54
N ASP A 288 23.60 -10.94 -8.39
CA ASP A 288 24.69 -9.99 -8.14
C ASP A 288 24.39 -9.07 -6.94
N LEU A 289 23.12 -8.72 -6.73
CA LEU A 289 22.67 -7.83 -5.67
C LEU A 289 22.02 -8.54 -4.47
N ILE A 290 22.01 -9.87 -4.42
CA ILE A 290 21.31 -10.62 -3.36
C ILE A 290 21.85 -10.28 -1.97
N VAL A 291 23.16 -10.11 -1.85
CA VAL A 291 23.82 -9.76 -0.59
C VAL A 291 23.43 -8.33 -0.18
N PRO A 292 23.61 -7.29 -1.03
CA PRO A 292 23.09 -5.96 -0.75
C PRO A 292 21.60 -5.91 -0.39
N ILE A 293 20.76 -6.63 -1.11
CA ILE A 293 19.31 -6.67 -0.89
C ILE A 293 19.00 -7.26 0.49
N THR A 294 19.66 -8.37 0.83
CA THR A 294 19.47 -9.05 2.11
C THR A 294 19.89 -8.15 3.28
N ILE A 295 21.03 -7.46 3.15
CA ILE A 295 21.50 -6.50 4.16
C ILE A 295 20.52 -5.35 4.31
N ALA A 296 20.04 -4.81 3.19
CA ALA A 296 19.07 -3.71 3.20
C ALA A 296 17.77 -4.13 3.90
N PHE A 297 17.20 -5.28 3.58
CA PHE A 297 16.02 -5.79 4.29
C PHE A 297 16.30 -6.07 5.76
N ALA A 298 17.43 -6.69 6.08
CA ALA A 298 17.77 -7.02 7.47
C ALA A 298 17.78 -5.77 8.35
N PHE A 299 18.50 -4.72 7.95
CA PHE A 299 18.59 -3.49 8.75
C PHE A 299 17.39 -2.57 8.57
N GLY A 300 16.90 -2.39 7.35
CA GLY A 300 15.77 -1.53 7.04
C GLY A 300 14.48 -2.01 7.73
N VAL A 301 14.14 -3.29 7.61
CA VAL A 301 12.95 -3.87 8.27
C VAL A 301 13.12 -3.87 9.79
N THR A 302 14.32 -4.15 10.31
CA THR A 302 14.56 -4.10 11.77
C THR A 302 14.40 -2.68 12.32
N GLY A 303 14.99 -1.67 11.66
CA GLY A 303 14.85 -0.28 12.06
C GLY A 303 13.42 0.20 12.03
N LEU A 304 12.71 -0.13 10.95
CA LEU A 304 11.27 0.11 10.79
C LEU A 304 10.45 -0.50 11.93
N LEU A 305 10.63 -1.79 12.22
CA LEU A 305 9.84 -2.49 13.24
C LEU A 305 10.13 -1.95 14.63
N LEU A 306 11.40 -1.68 14.95
CA LEU A 306 11.81 -1.15 16.24
C LEU A 306 11.24 0.24 16.47
N PHE A 307 11.43 1.17 15.53
CA PHE A 307 10.95 2.54 15.70
C PHE A 307 9.42 2.61 15.70
N ALA A 308 8.74 1.84 14.84
CA ALA A 308 7.29 1.77 14.85
C ALA A 308 6.78 1.24 16.20
N PHE A 309 7.38 0.17 16.72
CA PHE A 309 7.05 -0.37 18.04
C PHE A 309 7.28 0.64 19.17
N LEU A 310 8.43 1.32 19.19
CA LEU A 310 8.76 2.31 20.22
C LEU A 310 7.77 3.48 20.18
N ALA A 311 7.59 4.11 19.02
CA ALA A 311 6.67 5.23 18.84
C ALA A 311 5.23 4.82 19.21
N GLY A 312 4.78 3.66 18.75
CA GLY A 312 3.46 3.16 19.04
C GLY A 312 3.24 2.86 20.52
N ARG A 313 4.24 2.30 21.21
CA ARG A 313 4.20 2.10 22.66
C ARG A 313 4.05 3.42 23.42
N PHE A 314 4.77 4.47 23.02
CA PHE A 314 4.64 5.79 23.64
C PHE A 314 3.28 6.44 23.36
N LEU A 315 2.66 6.14 22.21
CA LEU A 315 1.37 6.70 21.79
C LEU A 315 0.16 5.87 22.23
N GLY A 316 0.40 4.71 22.86
CA GLY A 316 -0.62 3.82 23.43
C GLY A 316 -1.21 2.81 22.45
N TYR A 317 -0.51 2.51 21.34
CA TYR A 317 -0.91 1.46 20.40
C TYR A 317 -0.39 0.10 20.86
N SER A 318 -1.09 -0.97 20.47
CA SER A 318 -0.58 -2.33 20.67
C SER A 318 0.72 -2.53 19.89
N LYS A 319 1.56 -3.47 20.32
CA LYS A 319 2.80 -3.78 19.62
C LYS A 319 2.53 -4.25 18.19
N GLU A 320 1.49 -5.07 18.00
CA GLU A 320 1.09 -5.60 16.71
C GLU A 320 0.63 -4.49 15.76
N MET A 321 -0.28 -3.62 16.20
CA MET A 321 -0.78 -2.52 15.37
C MET A 321 0.35 -1.57 14.98
N SER A 322 1.25 -1.27 15.93
CA SER A 322 2.40 -0.40 15.70
C SER A 322 3.35 -0.99 14.65
N MET A 323 3.68 -2.28 14.77
CA MET A 323 4.52 -2.97 13.79
C MET A 323 3.84 -3.08 12.41
N ALA A 324 2.52 -3.34 12.37
CA ALA A 324 1.75 -3.38 11.13
C ALA A 324 1.75 -2.03 10.41
N ILE A 325 1.60 -0.92 11.14
CA ILE A 325 1.74 0.44 10.60
C ILE A 325 3.11 0.64 9.98
N GLY A 326 4.18 0.22 10.66
CA GLY A 326 5.53 0.31 10.11
C GLY A 326 5.68 -0.49 8.82
N LEU A 327 5.23 -1.74 8.81
CA LEU A 327 5.39 -2.66 7.65
C LEU A 327 4.66 -2.19 6.39
N THR A 328 3.71 -1.25 6.50
CA THR A 328 3.07 -0.65 5.32
C THR A 328 4.05 -0.03 4.33
N ALA A 329 5.24 0.37 4.78
CA ALA A 329 6.31 0.87 3.91
C ALA A 329 6.70 -0.13 2.80
N LEU A 330 6.55 -1.43 3.04
CA LEU A 330 6.97 -2.50 2.12
C LEU A 330 5.98 -2.80 0.99
N TYR A 331 4.78 -2.22 0.99
CA TYR A 331 3.77 -2.55 -0.01
C TYR A 331 2.70 -1.48 -0.26
N GLY A 332 2.39 -0.62 0.72
CA GLY A 332 1.42 0.46 0.57
C GLY A 332 0.01 0.02 0.13
N PHE A 333 -0.73 0.95 -0.47
CA PHE A 333 -2.06 0.67 -1.03
C PHE A 333 -1.93 0.06 -2.44
N PRO A 334 -2.75 -0.94 -2.85
CA PRO A 334 -3.92 -1.52 -2.17
C PRO A 334 -3.63 -2.65 -1.15
N GLY A 335 -2.37 -3.02 -0.94
CA GLY A 335 -2.03 -4.09 0.00
C GLY A 335 -2.47 -3.83 1.44
N THR A 336 -2.46 -2.57 1.88
CA THR A 336 -2.96 -2.17 3.21
C THR A 336 -4.44 -2.49 3.41
N LEU A 337 -5.26 -2.39 2.36
CA LEU A 337 -6.68 -2.72 2.40
C LEU A 337 -6.87 -4.24 2.48
N ILE A 338 -6.32 -4.98 1.51
CA ILE A 338 -6.54 -6.43 1.38
C ILE A 338 -6.06 -7.18 2.62
N LEU A 339 -4.87 -6.87 3.16
CA LEU A 339 -4.35 -7.57 4.33
C LEU A 339 -5.17 -7.31 5.60
N SER A 340 -5.78 -6.13 5.69
CA SER A 340 -6.64 -5.74 6.81
C SER A 340 -7.98 -6.46 6.74
N GLU A 341 -8.62 -6.46 5.57
CA GLU A 341 -9.87 -7.18 5.32
C GLU A 341 -9.68 -8.69 5.49
N GLU A 342 -8.59 -9.27 4.96
CA GLU A 342 -8.29 -10.69 5.14
C GLU A 342 -8.10 -11.04 6.62
N ALA A 343 -7.43 -10.18 7.40
CA ALA A 343 -7.27 -10.40 8.84
C ALA A 343 -8.62 -10.35 9.58
N ALA A 344 -9.48 -9.38 9.26
CA ALA A 344 -10.79 -9.24 9.86
C ALA A 344 -11.72 -10.41 9.51
N LYS A 345 -11.90 -10.70 8.22
CA LYS A 345 -12.72 -11.82 7.71
C LYS A 345 -12.23 -13.18 8.18
N ASN A 346 -10.94 -13.30 8.50
CA ASN A 346 -10.41 -14.56 9.00
C ASN A 346 -10.62 -14.79 10.50
N ILE A 347 -10.56 -13.72 11.29
CA ILE A 347 -10.63 -13.82 12.74
C ILE A 347 -12.07 -13.64 13.25
N GLY A 348 -12.84 -12.73 12.66
CA GLY A 348 -14.24 -12.52 13.00
C GLY A 348 -15.09 -13.76 12.70
N GLU A 349 -15.90 -14.17 13.66
CA GLU A 349 -16.81 -15.31 13.52
C GLU A 349 -18.23 -14.88 13.12
N THR A 350 -18.57 -13.60 13.33
CA THR A 350 -19.84 -12.96 12.93
C THR A 350 -19.56 -11.71 12.09
N ASP A 351 -20.53 -11.28 11.28
CA ASP A 351 -20.40 -10.05 10.48
C ASP A 351 -20.11 -8.84 11.37
N GLU A 352 -20.72 -8.78 12.56
CA GLU A 352 -20.45 -7.74 13.55
C GLU A 352 -18.99 -7.74 14.02
N GLU A 353 -18.41 -8.92 14.31
CA GLU A 353 -16.99 -9.00 14.71
C GLU A 353 -16.06 -8.61 13.58
N VAL A 354 -16.36 -9.00 12.33
CA VAL A 354 -15.59 -8.58 11.15
C VAL A 354 -15.59 -7.06 11.05
N HIS A 355 -16.77 -6.44 11.14
CA HIS A 355 -16.89 -4.98 11.05
C HIS A 355 -16.17 -4.25 12.19
N ILE A 356 -16.24 -4.73 13.42
CA ILE A 356 -15.53 -4.10 14.55
C ILE A 356 -14.01 -4.17 14.37
N ILE A 357 -13.50 -5.30 13.85
CA ILE A 357 -12.07 -5.44 13.56
C ILE A 357 -11.68 -4.51 12.40
N GLU A 358 -12.49 -4.44 11.35
CA GLU A 358 -12.29 -3.54 10.21
C GLU A 358 -12.28 -2.06 10.63
N ASP A 359 -13.23 -1.65 11.46
CA ASP A 359 -13.36 -0.29 12.01
C ASP A 359 -12.12 0.14 12.80
N GLU A 360 -11.49 -0.80 13.51
CA GLU A 360 -10.27 -0.53 14.25
C GLU A 360 -9.02 -0.57 13.36
N ILE A 361 -8.91 -1.51 12.42
CA ILE A 361 -7.67 -1.74 11.65
C ILE A 361 -7.61 -0.88 10.39
N LEU A 362 -8.67 -0.84 9.57
CA LEU A 362 -8.64 -0.24 8.23
C LEU A 362 -8.26 1.24 8.24
N PRO A 363 -8.86 2.12 9.08
CA PRO A 363 -8.50 3.53 9.08
C PRO A 363 -7.02 3.75 9.42
N LYS A 364 -6.50 2.96 10.38
CA LYS A 364 -5.08 3.01 10.77
C LYS A 364 -4.18 2.57 9.61
N MET A 365 -4.49 1.46 8.95
CA MET A 365 -3.67 0.91 7.87
C MET A 365 -3.69 1.78 6.60
N ILE A 366 -4.83 2.41 6.28
CA ILE A 366 -4.94 3.36 5.17
C ILE A 366 -4.06 4.59 5.46
N VAL A 367 -4.22 5.23 6.63
CA VAL A 367 -3.42 6.41 7.01
C VAL A 367 -1.93 6.06 7.10
N ALA A 368 -1.59 4.88 7.61
CA ALA A 368 -0.22 4.38 7.66
C ALA A 368 0.43 4.33 6.27
N GLY A 369 -0.25 3.76 5.28
CA GLY A 369 0.27 3.68 3.91
C GLY A 369 0.60 5.06 3.30
N PHE A 370 -0.24 6.07 3.54
CA PHE A 370 0.07 7.44 3.11
C PHE A 370 1.23 8.04 3.88
N SER A 371 1.26 7.83 5.20
CA SER A 371 2.31 8.34 6.06
C SER A 371 3.68 7.78 5.68
N THR A 372 3.77 6.48 5.42
CA THR A 372 5.03 5.80 5.10
C THR A 372 5.42 6.01 3.65
N VAL A 373 4.63 5.46 2.72
CA VAL A 373 4.97 5.27 1.30
C VAL A 373 4.82 6.53 0.45
N THR A 374 3.92 7.44 0.81
CA THR A 374 3.59 8.61 -0.04
C THR A 374 4.21 9.90 0.46
N ILE A 375 4.15 10.18 1.77
CA ILE A 375 4.59 11.46 2.33
C ILE A 375 6.02 11.38 2.83
N THR A 376 6.28 10.53 3.82
CA THR A 376 7.59 10.54 4.51
C THR A 376 8.70 10.03 3.61
N SER A 377 8.43 8.97 2.85
CA SER A 377 9.40 8.40 1.91
C SER A 377 9.79 9.38 0.80
N VAL A 378 8.84 10.07 0.17
CA VAL A 378 9.11 11.02 -0.93
C VAL A 378 9.88 12.20 -0.39
N PHE A 379 9.52 12.70 0.80
CA PHE A 379 10.26 13.78 1.45
C PHE A 379 11.71 13.39 1.77
N ILE A 380 11.91 12.25 2.45
CA ILE A 380 13.26 11.78 2.81
C ILE A 380 14.05 11.47 1.53
N THR A 381 13.47 10.77 0.58
CA THR A 381 14.13 10.42 -0.68
C THR A 381 14.48 11.66 -1.51
N GLY A 382 13.60 12.67 -1.51
CA GLY A 382 13.83 14.01 -2.06
C GLY A 382 15.16 14.60 -1.62
N ILE A 383 15.45 14.48 -0.32
CA ILE A 383 16.70 14.95 0.27
C ILE A 383 17.85 14.00 -0.09
N LEU A 384 17.66 12.69 0.10
CA LEU A 384 18.70 11.68 -0.09
C LEU A 384 19.21 11.57 -1.52
N ALA A 385 18.35 11.74 -2.52
CA ALA A 385 18.72 11.65 -3.93
C ALA A 385 19.74 12.74 -4.33
N ALA A 386 19.74 13.89 -3.66
CA ALA A 386 20.73 14.94 -3.87
C ALA A 386 22.15 14.56 -3.38
N PHE A 387 22.28 13.47 -2.64
CA PHE A 387 23.55 12.96 -2.11
C PHE A 387 24.03 11.69 -2.82
N ILE A 388 23.40 11.28 -3.92
CA ILE A 388 23.91 10.20 -4.78
C ILE A 388 24.94 10.80 -5.75
N TYR A 389 26.16 10.22 -5.79
CA TYR A 389 27.29 10.75 -6.56
C TYR A 389 28.21 9.68 -7.13
#